data_AF-A0A9P6K3T9-F1
#
_entry.id   AF-A0A9P6K3T9-F1
#
_cell.length_a   1.000
_cell.length_b   1.000
_cell.length_c   1.000
_cell.angle_alpha   90.00
_cell.angle_beta   90.00
_cell.angle_gamma   90.00
#
_symmetry.space_group_name_H-M   'P 1'
#
loop_
_entity.id
_entity.type
_entity.pdbx_description
1 polymer ?
#
loop_
_entity_poly.entity_id
_entity_poly.type
_entity_poly.pdbx_seq_one_letter_code
_entity_poly.pdbx_strand_id
1 'polypeptide(L)'
;TFNVVGYPSAVSGSFGVSINGQLTKLTATEDTFPVFSGVVPSATSSVEYSYVELDATGAPLKTEAFVRKLQNVTATHTYNEFFERPTTKWTLPPVPFTYLATWPSYTKIFDDDEIATIHVTADAAQIATMNANPEPADGTAPDVRVTFRWIDHSDIYTQQNISFKNSGKSSKDYQKQAYKFSFDTDYNQTFYSRPNIKLRSEVTDPTMLREKTYIDLLNSAGVPTQQGQFVRLFVNNQPVGLYLMVDDIKKSFVKQTIYGGDATVIPGSMVQPPFPSALFL
;
A
#
# COMPACT_ATOMS: atom_id res chain seq x y z
N THR A 1 -7.35 -18.19 11.80
CA THR A 1 -7.25 -16.79 12.27
C THR A 1 -7.98 -15.89 11.32
N PHE A 2 -8.85 -15.02 11.83
CA PHE A 2 -9.56 -14.03 11.04
C PHE A 2 -8.89 -12.68 11.25
N ASN A 3 -8.67 -11.94 10.16
CA ASN A 3 -7.97 -10.67 10.13
C ASN A 3 -8.82 -9.65 9.37
N VAL A 4 -9.17 -8.56 10.03
CA VAL A 4 -9.91 -7.45 9.42
C VAL A 4 -9.16 -6.15 9.62
N VAL A 5 -8.99 -5.41 8.53
CA VAL A 5 -8.48 -4.04 8.52
C VAL A 5 -9.68 -3.12 8.70
N GLY A 6 -9.69 -2.31 9.75
CA GLY A 6 -10.80 -1.39 10.00
C GLY A 6 -10.45 -0.30 10.99
N TYR A 7 -11.21 0.80 10.90
CA TYR A 7 -11.10 1.95 11.80
C TYR A 7 -12.44 2.08 12.53
N PRO A 8 -12.52 1.66 13.81
CA PRO A 8 -13.77 1.74 14.55
C PRO A 8 -14.25 3.19 14.68
N SER A 9 -15.56 3.39 14.61
CA SER A 9 -16.22 4.70 14.72
C SER A 9 -16.06 5.31 16.12
N ALA A 10 -15.86 4.47 17.14
CA ALA A 10 -15.57 4.87 18.50
C ALA A 10 -14.10 4.57 18.85
N VAL A 11 -13.46 5.46 19.62
CA VAL A 11 -12.03 5.34 20.01
C VAL A 11 -11.71 4.00 20.71
N SER A 12 -12.65 3.49 21.51
CA SER A 12 -12.55 2.19 22.19
C SER A 12 -13.36 1.08 21.50
N GLY A 13 -13.81 1.32 20.27
CA GLY A 13 -14.49 0.32 19.46
C GLY A 13 -13.52 -0.77 18.99
N SER A 14 -14.08 -1.83 18.41
CA SER A 14 -13.31 -2.96 17.91
C SER A 14 -14.04 -3.65 16.77
N PHE A 15 -13.47 -4.73 16.23
CA PHE A 15 -14.15 -5.58 15.28
C PHE A 15 -14.37 -6.97 15.86
N GLY A 16 -15.36 -7.68 15.33
CA GLY A 16 -15.65 -9.07 15.59
C GLY A 16 -15.87 -9.82 14.28
N VAL A 17 -15.82 -11.14 14.35
CA VAL A 17 -16.24 -12.03 13.27
C VAL A 17 -17.47 -12.81 13.73
N SER A 18 -18.51 -12.81 12.89
CA SER A 18 -19.73 -13.58 13.10
C SER A 18 -19.71 -14.83 12.23
N ILE A 19 -19.84 -16.00 12.87
CA ILE A 19 -19.87 -17.31 12.22
C ILE A 19 -21.08 -18.07 12.76
N ASN A 20 -22.01 -18.46 11.89
CA ASN A 20 -23.26 -19.14 12.29
C ASN A 20 -24.03 -18.39 13.40
N GLY A 21 -23.98 -17.05 13.39
CA GLY A 21 -24.61 -16.20 14.40
C GLY A 21 -23.84 -16.08 15.73
N GLN A 22 -22.72 -16.79 15.90
CA GLN A 22 -21.82 -16.61 17.04
C GLN A 22 -20.78 -15.54 16.74
N LEU A 23 -20.75 -14.52 17.60
CA LEU A 23 -19.83 -13.39 17.49
C LEU A 23 -18.56 -13.65 18.32
N THR A 24 -17.41 -13.61 17.67
CA THR A 24 -16.10 -13.62 18.33
C THR A 24 -15.44 -12.26 18.18
N LYS A 25 -15.06 -11.63 19.30
CA LYS A 25 -14.32 -10.36 19.29
C LYS A 25 -12.89 -10.56 18.75
N LEU A 26 -12.46 -9.65 17.89
CA LEU A 26 -11.10 -9.55 17.37
C LEU A 26 -10.37 -8.41 18.09
N THR A 27 -9.04 -8.51 18.16
CA THR A 27 -8.20 -7.55 18.88
C THR A 27 -7.06 -7.05 18.01
N ALA A 28 -6.70 -5.78 18.17
CA ALA A 28 -5.50 -5.18 17.59
C ALA A 28 -4.61 -4.66 18.72
N THR A 29 -3.29 -4.74 18.53
CA THR A 29 -2.30 -4.07 19.37
C THR A 29 -1.81 -2.79 18.69
N GLU A 30 -1.01 -1.97 19.37
CA GLU A 30 -0.39 -0.79 18.74
C GLU A 30 0.47 -1.16 17.51
N ASP A 31 1.06 -2.36 17.51
CA ASP A 31 1.90 -2.87 16.44
C ASP A 31 1.11 -3.42 15.24
N THR A 32 -0.12 -3.89 15.46
CA THR A 32 -0.95 -4.48 14.39
C THR A 32 -2.06 -3.57 13.90
N PHE A 33 -2.50 -2.59 14.70
CA PHE A 33 -3.57 -1.66 14.33
C PHE A 33 -3.27 -0.98 12.96
N PRO A 34 -4.23 -0.85 12.04
CA PRO A 34 -5.67 -1.14 12.11
C PRO A 34 -6.09 -2.60 11.85
N VAL A 35 -5.17 -3.57 11.89
CA VAL A 35 -5.50 -4.99 11.69
C VAL A 35 -5.93 -5.61 13.02
N PHE A 36 -7.21 -6.00 13.09
CA PHE A 36 -7.81 -6.74 14.19
C PHE A 36 -7.82 -8.22 13.85
N SER A 37 -7.26 -9.03 14.76
CA SER A 37 -7.07 -10.46 14.54
C SER A 37 -7.64 -11.29 15.69
N GLY A 38 -8.03 -12.52 15.39
CA GLY A 38 -8.52 -13.46 16.39
C GLY A 38 -8.64 -14.89 15.85
N VAL A 39 -8.55 -15.86 16.76
CA VAL A 39 -8.69 -17.28 16.43
C VAL A 39 -10.09 -17.74 16.79
N VAL A 40 -10.80 -18.37 15.85
CA VAL A 40 -12.06 -19.07 16.11
C VAL A 40 -11.81 -20.57 15.92
N PRO A 41 -11.65 -21.35 17.00
CA PRO A 41 -11.25 -22.77 16.90
C PRO A 41 -12.26 -23.68 16.18
N SER A 42 -13.54 -23.30 16.16
CA SER A 42 -14.63 -24.07 15.54
C SER A 42 -14.79 -23.82 14.04
N ALA A 43 -14.02 -22.91 13.45
CA ALA A 43 -14.12 -22.58 12.04
C ALA A 43 -13.48 -23.67 11.18
N THR A 44 -14.29 -24.29 10.31
CA THR A 44 -13.81 -25.20 9.27
C THR A 44 -13.48 -24.44 8.00
N SER A 45 -12.86 -25.09 7.03
CA SER A 45 -12.45 -24.45 5.78
C SER A 45 -13.61 -24.09 4.82
N SER A 46 -14.82 -24.57 5.11
CA SER A 46 -16.06 -24.23 4.39
C SER A 46 -16.90 -23.17 5.12
N VAL A 47 -16.33 -22.48 6.10
CA VAL A 47 -17.04 -21.50 6.93
C VAL A 47 -17.45 -20.27 6.12
N GLU A 48 -18.70 -19.86 6.32
CA GLU A 48 -19.19 -18.55 5.91
C GLU A 48 -19.16 -17.61 7.11
N TYR A 49 -18.68 -16.39 6.89
CA TYR A 49 -18.50 -15.42 7.96
C TYR A 49 -18.78 -14.00 7.48
N SER A 50 -18.99 -13.09 8.42
CA SER A 50 -19.07 -11.65 8.18
C SER A 50 -18.36 -10.91 9.31
N TYR A 51 -17.73 -9.78 9.00
CA TYR A 51 -17.20 -8.92 10.04
C TYR A 51 -18.27 -8.01 10.61
N VAL A 52 -18.07 -7.64 11.87
CA VAL A 52 -18.96 -6.78 12.64
C VAL A 52 -18.13 -5.72 13.35
N GLU A 53 -18.44 -4.46 13.16
CA GLU A 53 -17.95 -3.38 14.00
C GLU A 53 -18.66 -3.42 15.36
N LEU A 54 -17.90 -3.33 16.44
CA LEU A 54 -18.37 -3.41 17.82
C LEU A 54 -18.12 -2.10 18.55
N ASP A 55 -19.06 -1.73 19.43
CA ASP A 55 -18.86 -0.61 20.36
C ASP A 55 -17.88 -0.96 21.49
N ALA A 56 -17.71 -0.01 22.42
CA ALA A 56 -16.84 -0.16 23.58
C ALA A 56 -17.25 -1.31 24.52
N THR A 57 -18.53 -1.66 24.55
CA THR A 57 -19.11 -2.73 25.38
C THR A 57 -19.04 -4.10 24.69
N GLY A 58 -18.72 -4.13 23.39
CA GLY A 58 -18.71 -5.34 22.56
C GLY A 58 -20.05 -5.61 21.87
N ALA A 59 -21.01 -4.68 21.92
CA ALA A 59 -22.27 -4.81 21.20
C ALA A 59 -22.08 -4.50 19.70
N PRO A 60 -22.77 -5.21 18.79
CA PRO A 60 -22.75 -4.93 17.36
C PRO A 60 -23.24 -3.51 17.02
N LEU A 61 -22.43 -2.74 16.32
CA LEU A 61 -22.81 -1.44 15.74
C LEU A 61 -23.16 -1.58 14.26
N LYS A 62 -22.31 -2.29 13.51
CA LYS A 62 -22.45 -2.42 12.06
C LYS A 62 -21.98 -3.78 11.59
N THR A 63 -22.83 -4.50 10.86
CA THR A 63 -22.51 -5.81 10.30
C THR A 63 -22.41 -5.71 8.80
N GLU A 64 -21.45 -6.41 8.19
CA GLU A 64 -21.36 -6.49 6.73
C GLU A 64 -22.66 -7.07 6.13
N ALA A 65 -23.12 -6.48 5.03
CA ALA A 65 -24.33 -6.91 4.34
C ALA A 65 -24.13 -8.15 3.43
N PHE A 66 -22.92 -8.70 3.40
CA PHE A 66 -22.52 -9.83 2.58
C PHE A 66 -21.77 -10.85 3.43
N VAL A 67 -21.71 -12.09 2.93
CA VAL A 67 -20.93 -13.16 3.53
C VAL A 67 -19.62 -13.35 2.78
N ARG A 68 -18.59 -13.72 3.52
CA ARG A 68 -17.25 -14.06 3.05
C ARG A 68 -17.02 -15.55 3.15
N LYS A 69 -16.04 -16.02 2.38
CA LYS A 69 -15.53 -17.39 2.42
C LYS A 69 -14.01 -17.35 2.53
N LEU A 70 -13.43 -18.41 3.07
CA LEU A 70 -11.99 -18.58 3.02
C LEU A 70 -11.53 -18.75 1.57
N GLN A 71 -10.28 -18.40 1.31
CA GLN A 71 -9.67 -18.40 -0.03
C GLN A 71 -9.68 -19.79 -0.66
N ASN A 72 -9.51 -20.81 0.16
CA ASN A 72 -9.56 -22.20 -0.25
C ASN A 72 -9.83 -23.12 0.97
N VAL A 73 -10.08 -24.40 0.69
CA VAL A 73 -10.42 -25.43 1.68
C VAL A 73 -9.28 -25.83 2.62
N THR A 74 -8.07 -25.30 2.43
CA THR A 74 -6.90 -25.54 3.28
C THR A 74 -6.47 -24.31 4.07
N ALA A 75 -7.11 -23.16 3.83
CA ALA A 75 -6.75 -21.90 4.47
C ALA A 75 -7.04 -21.98 5.97
N THR A 76 -6.01 -21.70 6.77
CA THR A 76 -6.10 -21.62 8.23
C THR A 76 -6.25 -20.16 8.71
N HIS A 77 -6.15 -19.20 7.78
CA HIS A 77 -6.32 -17.78 8.05
C HIS A 77 -6.98 -17.04 6.88
N THR A 78 -7.66 -15.94 7.16
CA THR A 78 -8.12 -14.99 6.14
C THR A 78 -6.96 -14.13 5.64
N TYR A 79 -7.21 -13.35 4.59
CA TYR A 79 -6.36 -12.23 4.22
C TYR A 79 -6.55 -11.11 5.25
N ASN A 80 -5.73 -10.06 5.16
CA ASN A 80 -6.03 -8.79 5.81
C ASN A 80 -7.16 -8.12 5.03
N GLU A 81 -8.40 -8.41 5.42
CA GLU A 81 -9.59 -8.00 4.67
C GLU A 81 -10.08 -6.63 5.13
N PHE A 82 -10.29 -5.70 4.20
CA PHE A 82 -10.83 -4.39 4.57
C PHE A 82 -12.33 -4.48 4.88
N PHE A 83 -12.75 -3.97 6.03
CA PHE A 83 -14.15 -3.97 6.46
C PHE A 83 -15.06 -3.32 5.42
N GLU A 84 -16.22 -3.93 5.15
CA GLU A 84 -17.18 -3.52 4.11
C GLU A 84 -16.67 -3.61 2.66
N ARG A 85 -15.49 -4.20 2.42
CA ARG A 85 -15.02 -4.50 1.08
C ARG A 85 -15.10 -6.00 0.80
N PRO A 86 -16.05 -6.47 -0.05
CA PRO A 86 -16.29 -7.90 -0.24
C PRO A 86 -15.12 -8.64 -0.90
N THR A 87 -14.31 -7.93 -1.68
CA THR A 87 -13.21 -8.52 -2.45
C THR A 87 -11.87 -7.93 -2.02
N THR A 88 -11.01 -8.78 -1.46
CA THR A 88 -9.65 -8.41 -1.05
C THR A 88 -8.68 -8.52 -2.21
N LYS A 89 -8.64 -9.69 -2.89
CA LYS A 89 -7.88 -9.89 -4.13
C LYS A 89 -8.82 -10.03 -5.33
N TRP A 90 -8.45 -9.40 -6.43
CA TRP A 90 -9.10 -9.53 -7.72
C TRP A 90 -8.04 -9.51 -8.83
N THR A 91 -7.78 -10.67 -9.42
CA THR A 91 -6.77 -10.77 -10.48
C THR A 91 -7.22 -10.04 -11.74
N LEU A 92 -6.45 -9.02 -12.12
CA LEU A 92 -6.71 -8.25 -13.32
C LEU A 92 -6.15 -8.95 -14.55
N PRO A 93 -6.86 -8.92 -15.70
CA PRO A 93 -6.28 -9.38 -16.96
C PRO A 93 -5.01 -8.56 -17.28
N PRO A 94 -3.87 -9.21 -17.55
CA PRO A 94 -2.63 -8.48 -17.83
C PRO A 94 -2.72 -7.80 -19.20
N VAL A 95 -2.02 -6.66 -19.34
CA VAL A 95 -1.85 -6.00 -20.64
C VAL A 95 -0.94 -6.87 -21.52
N PRO A 96 -1.35 -7.24 -22.74
CA PRO A 96 -0.57 -8.13 -23.61
C PRO A 96 0.81 -7.58 -23.94
N PHE A 97 1.85 -8.35 -23.64
CA PHE A 97 3.23 -7.98 -23.94
C PHE A 97 3.50 -7.96 -25.45
N THR A 98 4.13 -6.88 -25.95
CA THR A 98 4.53 -6.78 -27.36
C THR A 98 5.85 -7.50 -27.67
N TYR A 99 6.64 -7.80 -26.65
CA TYR A 99 7.84 -8.64 -26.70
C TYR A 99 8.05 -9.32 -25.35
N LEU A 100 8.94 -10.32 -25.27
CA LEU A 100 9.35 -10.92 -23.99
C LEU A 100 10.10 -9.87 -23.16
N ALA A 101 9.36 -9.01 -22.48
CA ALA A 101 9.92 -7.93 -21.69
C ALA A 101 10.70 -8.55 -20.52
N THR A 102 12.00 -8.25 -20.45
CA THR A 102 12.88 -8.59 -19.33
C THR A 102 12.65 -7.68 -18.12
N TRP A 103 11.83 -6.63 -18.31
CA TRP A 103 11.41 -5.63 -17.33
C TRP A 103 9.88 -5.65 -17.31
N PRO A 104 9.22 -5.70 -16.15
CA PRO A 104 9.61 -4.99 -14.93
C PRO A 104 10.30 -5.83 -13.84
N SER A 105 10.90 -5.15 -12.87
CA SER A 105 11.27 -5.74 -11.58
C SER A 105 9.99 -6.09 -10.82
N TYR A 106 9.65 -7.37 -10.74
CA TYR A 106 8.56 -7.86 -9.91
C TYR A 106 8.94 -7.67 -8.44
N THR A 107 8.46 -6.59 -7.84
CA THR A 107 8.62 -6.35 -6.41
C THR A 107 7.29 -6.53 -5.71
N LYS A 108 7.31 -7.16 -4.54
CA LYS A 108 6.12 -7.40 -3.70
C LYS A 108 5.27 -6.14 -3.42
N ILE A 109 5.86 -4.94 -3.50
CA ILE A 109 5.18 -3.68 -3.20
C ILE A 109 4.17 -3.20 -4.25
N PHE A 110 4.19 -3.78 -5.44
CA PHE A 110 3.28 -3.40 -6.53
C PHE A 110 2.50 -4.64 -6.96
N ASP A 111 1.49 -4.99 -6.17
CA ASP A 111 0.52 -6.05 -6.49
C ASP A 111 -0.78 -5.42 -6.99
N ASP A 112 -1.04 -5.53 -8.29
CA ASP A 112 -2.23 -4.98 -8.93
C ASP A 112 -3.53 -5.73 -8.58
N ASP A 113 -3.41 -6.92 -7.99
CA ASP A 113 -4.57 -7.73 -7.62
C ASP A 113 -5.27 -7.18 -6.37
N GLU A 114 -4.71 -6.17 -5.71
CA GLU A 114 -5.26 -5.62 -4.48
C GLU A 114 -5.04 -4.11 -4.33
N ILE A 115 -5.69 -3.55 -3.32
CA ILE A 115 -5.43 -2.18 -2.88
C ILE A 115 -4.90 -2.28 -1.46
N ALA A 116 -3.59 -2.11 -1.29
CA ALA A 116 -2.96 -2.10 0.03
C ALA A 116 -3.38 -0.87 0.85
N THR A 117 -3.19 -0.93 2.16
CA THR A 117 -3.46 0.18 3.09
C THR A 117 -2.16 0.69 3.69
N ILE A 118 -1.91 1.98 3.56
CA ILE A 118 -0.86 2.70 4.27
C ILE A 118 -1.51 3.43 5.45
N HIS A 119 -1.11 3.03 6.65
CA HIS A 119 -1.47 3.69 7.89
C HIS A 119 -0.27 4.46 8.43
N VAL A 120 -0.47 5.75 8.66
CA VAL A 120 0.55 6.67 9.16
C VAL A 120 0.14 7.18 10.53
N THR A 121 1.06 7.10 11.49
CA THR A 121 0.93 7.73 12.80
C THR A 121 1.98 8.82 12.94
N ALA A 122 1.54 10.03 13.26
CA ALA A 122 2.38 11.23 13.27
C ALA A 122 1.83 12.27 14.26
N ASP A 123 2.67 13.26 14.61
CA ASP A 123 2.20 14.43 15.36
C ASP A 123 1.16 15.21 14.54
N ALA A 124 -0.04 15.40 15.11
CA ALA A 124 -1.17 16.01 14.39
C ALA A 124 -0.92 17.49 14.05
N ALA A 125 -0.18 18.23 14.89
CA ALA A 125 0.13 19.63 14.63
C ALA A 125 1.15 19.77 13.49
N GLN A 126 2.13 18.87 13.41
CA GLN A 126 3.09 18.81 12.30
C GLN A 126 2.40 18.49 10.98
N ILE A 127 1.49 17.50 10.96
CA ILE A 127 0.70 17.17 9.77
C ILE A 127 -0.18 18.35 9.33
N ALA A 128 -0.85 19.02 10.28
CA ALA A 128 -1.68 20.18 9.98
C ALA A 128 -0.85 21.33 9.39
N THR A 129 0.33 21.61 9.97
CA THR A 129 1.25 22.64 9.46
C THR A 129 1.74 22.32 8.06
N MET A 130 2.15 21.07 7.83
CA MET A 130 2.59 20.56 6.53
C MET A 130 1.51 20.75 5.46
N ASN A 131 0.26 20.37 5.76
CA ASN A 131 -0.84 20.46 4.81
C ASN A 131 -1.38 21.89 4.60
N ALA A 132 -1.27 22.75 5.61
CA ALA A 132 -1.69 24.16 5.51
C ALA A 132 -0.74 25.00 4.65
N ASN A 133 0.55 24.64 4.60
CA ASN A 133 1.55 25.35 3.81
C ASN A 133 2.51 24.35 3.12
N PRO A 134 2.06 23.67 2.04
CA PRO A 134 2.84 22.65 1.34
C PRO A 134 4.02 23.23 0.53
N GLU A 135 4.04 24.54 0.27
CA GLU A 135 5.12 25.25 -0.40
C GLU A 135 5.48 26.54 0.35
N PRO A 136 6.20 26.43 1.49
CA PRO A 136 6.66 27.61 2.20
C PRO A 136 7.60 28.45 1.34
N ALA A 137 7.42 29.77 1.38
CA ALA A 137 8.21 30.72 0.58
C ALA A 137 9.72 30.70 0.89
N ASP A 138 10.09 30.26 2.09
CA ASP A 138 11.47 30.09 2.54
C ASP A 138 12.08 28.72 2.15
N GLY A 139 11.31 27.86 1.49
CA GLY A 139 11.73 26.52 1.07
C GLY A 139 11.78 25.47 2.19
N THR A 140 11.38 25.82 3.42
CA THR A 140 11.46 24.93 4.59
C THR A 140 10.22 24.04 4.74
N ALA A 141 9.82 23.35 3.66
CA ALA A 141 8.71 22.42 3.70
C ALA A 141 8.87 21.41 4.86
N PRO A 142 7.88 21.28 5.77
CA PRO A 142 8.01 20.43 6.95
C PRO A 142 8.33 18.98 6.56
N ASP A 143 9.39 18.44 7.16
CA ASP A 143 9.70 17.01 7.11
C ASP A 143 9.20 16.37 8.41
N VAL A 144 8.05 15.70 8.33
CA VAL A 144 7.40 15.11 9.49
C VAL A 144 7.96 13.71 9.69
N ARG A 145 8.43 13.40 10.91
CA ARG A 145 8.87 12.04 11.26
C ARG A 145 7.67 11.21 11.67
N VAL A 146 7.46 10.08 10.99
CA VAL A 146 6.25 9.27 11.14
C VAL A 146 6.54 7.79 11.36
N THR A 147 5.56 7.09 11.90
CA THR A 147 5.47 5.63 11.81
C THR A 147 4.63 5.27 10.60
N PHE A 148 5.25 4.54 9.67
CA PHE A 148 4.65 4.03 8.45
C PHE A 148 4.32 2.55 8.61
N ARG A 149 3.07 2.19 8.32
CA ARG A 149 2.61 0.81 8.30
C ARG A 149 1.93 0.52 6.97
N TRP A 150 2.48 -0.41 6.22
CA TRP A 150 1.90 -0.92 4.97
C TRP A 150 1.29 -2.29 5.22
N ILE A 151 0.06 -2.46 4.75
CA ILE A 151 -0.78 -3.64 4.99
C ILE A 151 -1.27 -4.11 3.64
N ASP A 152 -0.77 -5.25 3.21
CA ASP A 152 -1.22 -5.97 2.02
C ASP A 152 -2.15 -7.12 2.45
N HIS A 153 -2.61 -7.95 1.52
CA HIS A 153 -3.51 -9.05 1.84
C HIS A 153 -2.94 -10.12 2.78
N SER A 154 -1.62 -10.24 2.95
CA SER A 154 -0.97 -11.31 3.74
C SER A 154 0.00 -10.83 4.82
N ASP A 155 0.49 -9.62 4.75
CA ASP A 155 1.63 -9.11 5.49
C ASP A 155 1.41 -7.68 5.98
N ILE A 156 2.11 -7.36 7.07
CA ILE A 156 2.16 -6.03 7.67
C ILE A 156 3.64 -5.65 7.76
N TYR A 157 4.02 -4.60 7.04
CA TYR A 157 5.34 -3.99 7.13
C TYR A 157 5.26 -2.70 7.92
N THR A 158 6.07 -2.55 8.97
CA THR A 158 6.13 -1.32 9.76
C THR A 158 7.54 -0.78 9.77
N GLN A 159 7.68 0.53 9.56
CA GLN A 159 8.93 1.26 9.76
C GLN A 159 8.65 2.56 10.51
N GLN A 160 9.43 2.79 11.56
CA GLN A 160 9.33 4.00 12.38
C GLN A 160 10.38 5.03 11.99
N ASN A 161 10.11 6.28 12.36
CA ASN A 161 11.01 7.41 12.18
C ASN A 161 11.42 7.60 10.71
N ILE A 162 10.46 7.56 9.78
CA ILE A 162 10.70 7.88 8.37
C ILE A 162 10.25 9.31 8.05
N SER A 163 10.83 9.90 7.01
CA SER A 163 10.45 11.21 6.50
C SER A 163 9.12 11.13 5.74
N PHE A 164 8.19 12.02 6.06
CA PHE A 164 6.93 12.23 5.35
C PHE A 164 6.73 13.71 5.05
N LYS A 165 6.55 14.04 3.76
CA LYS A 165 6.41 15.42 3.30
C LYS A 165 5.50 15.55 2.08
N ASN A 166 5.01 16.75 1.81
CA ASN A 166 4.34 17.04 0.54
C ASN A 166 5.30 16.85 -0.64
N SER A 167 4.71 16.49 -1.76
CA SER A 167 5.40 16.19 -3.01
C SER A 167 4.72 16.88 -4.19
N GLY A 168 5.41 16.87 -5.32
CA GLY A 168 4.98 17.53 -6.55
C GLY A 168 5.14 19.05 -6.51
N LYS A 169 4.63 19.70 -7.56
CA LYS A 169 4.67 21.15 -7.75
C LYS A 169 3.24 21.69 -7.78
N SER A 170 2.57 21.59 -8.92
CA SER A 170 1.17 22.01 -9.07
C SER A 170 0.18 21.21 -8.21
N SER A 171 0.51 19.97 -7.82
CA SER A 171 -0.33 19.17 -6.92
C SER A 171 -0.51 19.81 -5.54
N LYS A 172 0.36 20.76 -5.17
CA LYS A 172 0.29 21.48 -3.91
C LYS A 172 -0.81 22.53 -3.87
N ASP A 173 -1.29 22.96 -5.03
CA ASP A 173 -2.39 23.94 -5.15
C ASP A 173 -3.77 23.32 -4.84
N TYR A 174 -3.86 22.00 -4.71
CA TYR A 174 -5.11 21.27 -4.49
C TYR A 174 -5.27 20.84 -3.03
N GLN A 175 -6.51 20.77 -2.54
CA GLN A 175 -6.77 20.30 -1.17
C GLN A 175 -6.21 18.89 -0.91
N LYS A 176 -6.33 17.98 -1.89
CA LYS A 176 -5.75 16.65 -1.82
C LYS A 176 -4.28 16.67 -2.24
N GLN A 177 -3.43 16.84 -1.24
CA GLN A 177 -1.99 16.90 -1.39
C GLN A 177 -1.39 15.57 -1.87
N ALA A 178 -0.33 15.64 -2.66
CA ALA A 178 0.55 14.51 -2.96
C ALA A 178 1.66 14.41 -1.91
N TYR A 179 2.15 13.20 -1.65
CA TYR A 179 3.12 12.97 -0.59
C TYR A 179 4.32 12.16 -1.07
N LYS A 180 5.37 12.18 -0.25
CA LYS A 180 6.55 11.35 -0.41
C LYS A 180 6.96 10.79 0.95
N PHE A 181 7.25 9.49 0.98
CA PHE A 181 7.95 8.86 2.08
C PHE A 181 9.42 8.67 1.72
N SER A 182 10.32 8.99 2.64
CA SER A 182 11.75 8.72 2.53
C SER A 182 12.19 7.90 3.73
N PHE A 183 12.61 6.67 3.45
CA PHE A 183 13.16 5.74 4.44
C PHE A 183 14.61 6.11 4.72
N ASP A 184 15.02 5.99 5.97
CA ASP A 184 16.33 6.45 6.41
C ASP A 184 17.42 5.45 6.02
N THR A 185 18.09 5.72 4.90
CA THR A 185 19.13 4.82 4.37
C THR A 185 20.37 4.76 5.25
N ASP A 186 20.62 5.79 6.06
CA ASP A 186 21.75 5.80 6.99
C ASP A 186 21.57 4.75 8.10
N TYR A 187 20.31 4.35 8.36
CA TYR A 187 19.93 3.25 9.24
C TYR A 187 19.51 1.98 8.49
N ASN A 188 19.89 1.84 7.21
CA ASN A 188 19.53 0.71 6.34
C ASN A 188 18.01 0.49 6.17
N GLN A 189 17.18 1.51 6.41
CA GLN A 189 15.75 1.39 6.24
C GLN A 189 15.39 1.47 4.75
N THR A 190 14.66 0.47 4.27
CA THR A 190 14.06 0.50 2.93
C THR A 190 12.73 -0.21 2.95
N PHE A 191 11.83 0.22 2.08
CA PHE A 191 10.59 -0.47 1.81
C PHE A 191 10.79 -1.38 0.58
N TYR A 192 11.07 -2.66 0.82
CA TYR A 192 11.37 -3.65 -0.22
C TYR A 192 12.41 -3.14 -1.23
N SER A 193 13.57 -2.73 -0.72
CA SER A 193 14.68 -2.17 -1.52
C SER A 193 14.39 -0.81 -2.17
N ARG A 194 13.29 -0.14 -1.82
CA ARG A 194 13.01 1.25 -2.18
C ARG A 194 13.30 2.18 -1.00
N PRO A 195 14.26 3.11 -1.11
CA PRO A 195 14.50 4.12 -0.10
C PRO A 195 13.45 5.24 -0.12
N ASN A 196 12.69 5.36 -1.20
CA ASN A 196 11.69 6.40 -1.38
C ASN A 196 10.50 5.84 -2.15
N ILE A 197 9.29 6.24 -1.75
CA ILE A 197 8.05 6.02 -2.51
C ILE A 197 7.27 7.34 -2.58
N LYS A 198 6.52 7.53 -3.66
CA LYS A 198 5.69 8.71 -3.87
C LYS A 198 4.23 8.32 -3.91
N LEU A 199 3.39 9.12 -3.26
CA LEU A 199 1.94 9.02 -3.36
C LEU A 199 1.41 10.16 -4.22
N ARG A 200 0.91 9.84 -5.40
CA ARG A 200 0.25 10.79 -6.31
C ARG A 200 -1.22 10.90 -5.92
N SER A 201 -1.70 12.13 -5.77
CA SER A 201 -3.09 12.38 -5.37
C SER A 201 -4.10 12.11 -6.50
N GLU A 202 -3.64 12.10 -7.75
CA GLU A 202 -4.44 11.98 -8.99
C GLU A 202 -5.60 12.99 -9.07
N VAL A 203 -5.53 14.10 -8.34
CA VAL A 203 -6.65 15.04 -8.19
C VAL A 203 -7.08 15.71 -9.49
N THR A 204 -6.15 15.85 -10.44
CA THR A 204 -6.40 16.42 -11.77
C THR A 204 -6.98 15.42 -12.77
N ASP A 205 -6.95 14.13 -12.45
CA ASP A 205 -7.46 13.06 -13.29
C ASP A 205 -8.79 12.54 -12.71
N PRO A 206 -9.96 12.89 -13.30
CA PRO A 206 -11.25 12.43 -12.81
C PRO A 206 -11.40 10.90 -12.77
N THR A 207 -10.64 10.15 -13.58
CA THR A 207 -10.67 8.69 -13.55
C THR A 207 -9.63 8.11 -12.60
N MET A 208 -8.61 8.89 -12.23
CA MET A 208 -7.39 8.46 -11.54
C MET A 208 -6.61 7.33 -12.23
N LEU A 209 -6.98 6.94 -13.46
CA LEU A 209 -6.46 5.76 -14.14
C LEU A 209 -5.38 6.11 -15.18
N ARG A 210 -5.28 7.35 -15.66
CA ARG A 210 -4.44 7.67 -16.82
C ARG A 210 -2.96 7.39 -16.55
N GLU A 211 -2.44 7.82 -15.40
CA GLU A 211 -1.02 7.59 -15.06
C GLU A 211 -0.74 6.08 -14.90
N LYS A 212 -1.59 5.35 -14.16
CA LYS A 212 -1.46 3.89 -13.99
C LYS A 212 -1.53 3.13 -15.31
N THR A 213 -2.53 3.40 -16.15
CA THR A 213 -2.66 2.74 -17.46
C THR A 213 -1.46 3.02 -18.36
N TYR A 214 -0.92 4.25 -18.34
CA TYR A 214 0.27 4.56 -19.15
C TYR A 214 1.52 3.84 -18.64
N ILE A 215 1.68 3.74 -17.31
CA ILE A 215 2.72 2.93 -16.68
C ILE A 215 2.62 1.47 -17.15
N ASP A 216 1.43 0.87 -17.11
CA ASP A 216 1.22 -0.53 -17.46
C ASP A 216 1.48 -0.79 -18.95
N LEU A 217 1.03 0.12 -19.82
CA LEU A 217 1.31 0.06 -21.26
C LEU A 217 2.81 0.11 -21.55
N LEU A 218 3.55 1.01 -20.90
CA LEU A 218 4.99 1.11 -21.07
C LEU A 218 5.72 -0.14 -20.57
N ASN A 219 5.33 -0.68 -19.41
CA ASN A 219 5.89 -1.93 -18.89
C ASN A 219 5.57 -3.12 -19.79
N SER A 220 4.36 -3.19 -20.35
CA SER A 220 3.96 -4.24 -21.29
C SER A 220 4.67 -4.12 -22.64
N ALA A 221 4.98 -2.88 -23.05
CA ALA A 221 5.89 -2.56 -24.13
C ALA A 221 7.38 -2.59 -23.70
N GLY A 222 7.69 -3.25 -22.56
CA GLY A 222 9.00 -3.49 -21.91
C GLY A 222 9.94 -2.29 -21.77
N VAL A 223 9.40 -1.08 -21.86
CA VAL A 223 10.14 0.13 -21.55
C VAL A 223 10.40 0.12 -20.05
N PRO A 224 11.66 0.25 -19.59
CA PRO A 224 11.94 0.30 -18.17
C PRO A 224 11.38 1.59 -17.57
N THR A 225 10.21 1.48 -16.94
CA THR A 225 9.48 2.58 -16.34
C THR A 225 9.17 2.28 -14.87
N GLN A 226 8.72 3.28 -14.13
CA GLN A 226 8.23 3.11 -12.75
C GLN A 226 7.14 2.04 -12.71
N GLN A 227 7.04 1.34 -11.59
CA GLN A 227 5.82 0.62 -11.25
C GLN A 227 4.87 1.54 -10.47
N GLY A 228 3.60 1.18 -10.42
CA GLY A 228 2.64 1.85 -9.56
C GLY A 228 1.50 0.94 -9.14
N GLN A 229 0.93 1.19 -7.96
CA GLN A 229 -0.22 0.47 -7.40
C GLN A 229 -1.13 1.47 -6.68
N PHE A 230 -2.45 1.25 -6.74
CA PHE A 230 -3.37 2.03 -5.91
C PHE A 230 -3.30 1.61 -4.44
N VAL A 231 -3.26 2.59 -3.55
CA VAL A 231 -3.20 2.38 -2.09
C VAL A 231 -4.19 3.27 -1.38
N ARG A 232 -4.73 2.80 -0.24
CA ARG A 232 -5.48 3.65 0.69
C ARG A 232 -4.51 4.32 1.64
N LEU A 233 -4.65 5.61 1.86
CA LEU A 233 -3.88 6.34 2.86
C LEU A 233 -4.77 6.73 4.04
N PHE A 234 -4.31 6.38 5.24
CA PHE A 234 -4.85 6.85 6.51
C PHE A 234 -3.75 7.56 7.28
N VAL A 235 -4.06 8.73 7.83
CA VAL A 235 -3.13 9.48 8.71
C VAL A 235 -3.87 9.75 10.02
N ASN A 236 -3.29 9.32 11.14
CA ASN A 236 -3.88 9.47 12.48
C ASN A 236 -5.34 8.98 12.54
N ASN A 237 -5.56 7.77 12.03
CA ASN A 237 -6.85 7.06 11.97
C ASN A 237 -7.90 7.70 11.04
N GLN A 238 -7.57 8.80 10.36
CA GLN A 238 -8.48 9.46 9.43
C GLN A 238 -8.17 9.06 7.98
N PRO A 239 -9.20 8.75 7.17
CA PRO A 239 -9.00 8.46 5.76
C PRO A 239 -8.58 9.74 5.02
N VAL A 240 -7.42 9.70 4.36
CA VAL A 240 -6.99 10.75 3.44
C VAL A 240 -7.50 10.46 2.02
N GLY A 241 -7.57 9.18 1.66
CA GLY A 241 -8.21 8.71 0.42
C GLY A 241 -7.37 7.71 -0.37
N LEU A 242 -7.77 7.48 -1.61
CA LEU A 242 -7.07 6.61 -2.57
C LEU A 242 -5.91 7.38 -3.22
N TYR A 243 -4.74 6.77 -3.33
CA TYR A 243 -3.55 7.35 -3.96
C TYR A 243 -2.96 6.36 -4.96
N LEU A 244 -2.29 6.86 -6.00
CA LEU A 244 -1.40 6.03 -6.80
C LEU A 244 0.00 6.08 -6.18
N MET A 245 0.43 4.97 -5.58
CA MET A 245 1.79 4.79 -5.09
C MET A 245 2.69 4.45 -6.28
N VAL A 246 3.79 5.17 -6.45
CA VAL A 246 4.75 4.95 -7.55
C VAL A 246 6.19 4.95 -7.04
N ASP A 247 7.07 4.34 -7.83
CA ASP A 247 8.52 4.42 -7.64
C ASP A 247 9.03 5.87 -7.65
N ASP A 248 10.10 6.14 -6.89
CA ASP A 248 10.91 7.34 -7.09
C ASP A 248 12.04 7.02 -8.08
N ILE A 249 11.96 7.57 -9.30
CA ILE A 249 12.97 7.39 -10.36
C ILE A 249 14.30 8.02 -9.95
N LYS A 250 15.12 7.23 -9.26
CA LYS A 250 16.46 7.58 -8.79
C LYS A 250 17.40 6.37 -8.95
N LYS A 251 18.62 6.47 -8.40
CA LYS A 251 19.63 5.40 -8.44
C LYS A 251 19.09 4.04 -7.99
N SER A 252 18.24 4.01 -6.95
CA SER A 252 17.61 2.78 -6.48
C SER A 252 16.69 2.15 -7.52
N PHE A 253 15.86 2.96 -8.20
CA PHE A 253 15.01 2.47 -9.28
C PHE A 253 15.85 1.83 -10.40
N VAL A 254 16.91 2.51 -10.86
CA VAL A 254 17.78 1.96 -11.91
C VAL A 254 18.42 0.65 -11.45
N LYS A 255 18.94 0.58 -10.23
CA LYS A 255 19.53 -0.65 -9.67
C LYS A 255 18.53 -1.81 -9.64
N GLN A 256 17.30 -1.56 -9.21
CA GLN A 256 16.28 -2.60 -9.05
C GLN A 256 15.66 -3.01 -10.38
N THR A 257 15.34 -2.03 -11.22
CA THR A 257 14.62 -2.21 -12.48
C THR A 257 15.51 -2.52 -13.66
N ILE A 258 16.82 -2.20 -13.65
CA ILE A 258 17.72 -2.48 -14.79
C ILE A 258 18.81 -3.51 -14.45
N TYR A 259 19.12 -3.68 -13.16
CA TYR A 259 20.20 -4.57 -12.74
C TYR A 259 19.73 -5.66 -11.77
N GLY A 260 18.41 -5.86 -11.63
CA GLY A 260 17.85 -6.90 -10.77
C GLY A 260 18.27 -6.79 -9.30
N GLY A 261 18.65 -5.58 -8.84
CA GLY A 261 19.11 -5.35 -7.48
C GLY A 261 20.59 -5.70 -7.22
N ASP A 262 21.38 -6.02 -8.24
CA ASP A 262 22.79 -6.41 -8.11
C ASP A 262 23.61 -5.40 -7.28
N ALA A 263 24.16 -5.86 -6.16
CA ALA A 263 24.90 -5.04 -5.22
C ALA A 263 26.24 -4.53 -5.76
N THR A 264 26.79 -5.14 -6.81
CA THR A 264 28.07 -4.78 -7.42
C THR A 264 27.98 -3.58 -8.38
N VAL A 265 26.75 -3.20 -8.77
CA VAL A 265 26.52 -2.10 -9.70
C VAL A 265 26.85 -0.75 -9.07
N ILE A 266 27.72 0.00 -9.73
CA ILE A 266 28.15 1.33 -9.33
C ILE A 266 27.60 2.40 -10.30
N PRO A 267 27.48 3.66 -9.87
CA PRO A 267 27.13 4.74 -10.79
C PRO A 267 28.09 4.78 -12.00
N GLY A 268 27.53 4.72 -13.20
CA GLY A 268 28.31 4.68 -14.45
C GLY A 268 28.49 3.29 -15.07
N SER A 269 28.05 2.21 -14.39
CA SER A 269 27.92 0.89 -15.03
C SER A 269 27.08 1.01 -16.31
N MET A 270 27.56 0.44 -17.41
CA MET A 270 26.81 0.41 -18.67
C MET A 270 25.69 -0.62 -18.58
N VAL A 271 24.52 -0.28 -19.13
CA VAL A 271 23.46 -1.26 -19.36
C VAL A 271 23.88 -2.06 -20.59
N GLN A 272 24.14 -3.35 -20.45
CA GLN A 272 24.19 -4.23 -21.60
C GLN A 272 22.74 -4.57 -21.95
N PRO A 273 22.19 -4.01 -23.04
CA PRO A 273 20.88 -4.45 -23.51
C PRO A 273 20.92 -5.96 -23.76
N PRO A 274 19.83 -6.69 -23.49
CA PRO A 274 19.71 -8.11 -23.78
C PRO A 274 19.52 -8.30 -25.29
N PHE A 275 20.44 -7.81 -26.11
CA PHE A 275 20.50 -8.23 -27.49
C PHE A 275 21.11 -9.64 -27.48
N PRO A 276 20.44 -10.64 -28.09
CA PRO A 276 21.09 -11.91 -28.32
C PRO A 276 22.38 -11.64 -29.11
N SER A 277 23.48 -12.23 -28.67
CA SER A 277 24.83 -12.06 -29.23
C SER A 277 24.99 -12.56 -30.68
N ALA A 278 23.90 -12.70 -31.43
CA ALA A 278 23.82 -13.28 -32.76
C ALA A 278 23.01 -12.38 -33.69
N LEU A 279 23.49 -11.15 -33.95
CA LEU A 279 23.06 -10.34 -35.09
C LEU A 279 24.10 -9.26 -35.41
N PHE A 280 25.36 -9.66 -35.48
CA PHE A 280 26.39 -8.95 -36.24
C PHE A 280 27.15 -9.98 -37.05
N LEU A 281 26.67 -10.22 -38.27
CA LEU A 281 27.40 -10.76 -39.41
C LEU A 281 27.22 -9.77 -40.56
#